data_AF-A0AA92RBL2-F1
#
_entry.id   AF-A0AA92RBL2-F1
#
_cell.length_a   1.000
_cell.length_b   1.000
_cell.length_c   1.000
_cell.angle_alpha   90.00
_cell.angle_beta   90.00
_cell.angle_gamma   90.00
#
_symmetry.space_group_name_H-M   'P 1'
#
loop_
_entity.id
_entity.type
_entity.pdbx_description
1 polymer ?
#
loop_
_entity_poly.entity_id
_entity_poly.type
_entity_poly.pdbx_seq_one_letter_code
_entity_poly.pdbx_strand_id
1 'polypeptide(L)'
;MSFFIRNIRFALLLFAGALAISSVSAGYVYGPYAVWVNLDQSAEGKVVEQKIEQFFSDEATTCNGNWIVGQSRLYMKKRPKNIDNELVQKVFLKKDWSSQKKLQKILKNYKDEFIEEGFDGIIVYLRHDGEAKMMGMTVGKKRITSYTLALSSEHPEDGMIKNVFCGLLPPKTRAP
;
A
#
# COMPACT_ATOMS: atom_id res chain seq x y z
N MET A 1 -79.51 -21.33 7.54
CA MET A 1 -79.10 -19.92 7.76
C MET A 1 -77.79 -19.92 8.54
N SER A 2 -76.79 -19.26 7.95
CA SER A 2 -75.55 -18.71 8.53
C SER A 2 -74.57 -19.61 9.30
N PHE A 3 -73.62 -20.17 8.54
CA PHE A 3 -72.24 -20.40 8.98
C PHE A 3 -71.48 -19.05 8.95
N PHE A 4 -71.35 -18.41 10.11
CA PHE A 4 -70.47 -17.28 10.38
C PHE A 4 -70.02 -17.54 11.82
N ILE A 5 -68.78 -17.92 12.13
CA ILE A 5 -67.59 -17.07 12.14
C ILE A 5 -66.39 -18.02 12.15
N ARG A 6 -65.63 -18.08 11.05
CA ARG A 6 -64.28 -18.65 11.00
C ARG A 6 -63.38 -17.51 10.51
N ASN A 7 -62.24 -17.33 11.15
CA ASN A 7 -61.15 -16.40 10.81
C ASN A 7 -61.18 -15.02 11.48
N ILE A 8 -60.77 -14.94 12.76
CA ILE A 8 -60.05 -13.76 13.27
C ILE A 8 -59.02 -14.21 14.31
N ARG A 9 -57.93 -14.87 13.90
CA ARG A 9 -56.72 -15.05 14.72
C ARG A 9 -55.47 -15.21 13.84
N PHE A 10 -55.25 -14.32 12.88
CA PHE A 10 -54.02 -14.33 12.08
C PHE A 10 -53.77 -12.95 11.45
N ALA A 11 -53.65 -11.90 12.26
CA ALA A 11 -53.31 -10.57 11.73
C ALA A 11 -52.60 -9.66 12.75
N LEU A 12 -51.85 -10.23 13.71
CA LEU A 12 -51.20 -9.43 14.76
C LEU A 12 -49.78 -9.94 15.12
N LEU A 13 -49.08 -10.56 14.16
CA LEU A 13 -47.69 -10.98 14.32
C LEU A 13 -46.85 -10.74 13.04
N LEU A 14 -47.08 -9.63 12.34
CA LEU A 14 -46.30 -9.27 11.14
C LEU A 14 -45.85 -7.81 11.10
N PHE A 15 -45.76 -7.13 12.24
CA PHE A 15 -45.33 -5.73 12.30
C PHE A 15 -44.39 -5.44 13.48
N ALA A 16 -43.43 -6.33 13.75
CA ALA A 16 -42.38 -6.09 14.74
C ALA A 16 -40.96 -6.47 14.26
N GLY A 17 -40.80 -6.83 12.97
CA GLY A 17 -39.54 -7.33 12.41
C GLY A 17 -38.82 -6.39 11.43
N ALA A 18 -39.30 -5.16 11.24
CA ALA A 18 -38.79 -4.25 10.22
C ALA A 18 -38.26 -2.96 10.85
N LEU A 19 -37.13 -3.04 11.56
CA LEU A 19 -36.27 -1.89 11.90
C LEU A 19 -34.95 -2.37 12.53
N ALA A 20 -34.30 -3.36 11.90
CA ALA A 20 -32.88 -3.58 12.08
C ALA A 20 -32.18 -3.16 10.78
N ILE A 21 -32.31 -1.88 10.42
CA ILE A 21 -31.44 -1.27 9.42
C ILE A 21 -30.11 -1.09 10.13
N SER A 22 -29.25 -2.10 10.08
CA SER A 22 -27.85 -1.96 10.47
C SER A 22 -27.28 -0.82 9.66
N SER A 23 -26.94 0.27 10.33
CA SER A 23 -26.22 1.39 9.76
C SER A 23 -24.87 0.87 9.27
N VAL A 24 -24.80 0.54 7.99
CA VAL A 24 -23.51 0.35 7.30
C VAL A 24 -22.87 1.72 7.27
N SER A 25 -22.00 1.99 8.26
CA SER A 25 -21.08 3.11 8.19
C SER A 25 -20.19 2.85 6.98
N ALA A 26 -20.41 3.58 5.89
CA ALA A 26 -19.46 3.65 4.80
C ALA A 26 -18.17 4.26 5.35
N GLY A 27 -17.24 3.42 5.79
CA GLY A 27 -15.92 3.85 6.23
C GLY A 27 -15.22 4.53 5.05
N TYR A 28 -14.69 5.73 5.26
CA TYR A 28 -13.75 6.30 4.30
C TYR A 28 -12.46 5.51 4.41
N VAL A 29 -12.12 4.77 3.36
CA VAL A 29 -10.90 3.97 3.39
C VAL A 29 -9.78 4.70 2.69
N TYR A 30 -8.89 5.23 3.53
CA TYR A 30 -7.66 5.93 3.15
C TYR A 30 -6.59 4.97 2.62
N GLY A 31 -5.73 5.45 1.74
CA GLY A 31 -4.62 4.73 1.13
C GLY A 31 -4.29 5.21 -0.28
N PRO A 32 -3.36 4.54 -0.98
CA PRO A 32 -2.54 3.44 -0.49
C PRO A 32 -1.48 3.89 0.54
N TYR A 33 -1.06 2.96 1.38
CA TYR A 33 0.04 3.14 2.32
C TYR A 33 1.24 2.30 1.89
N ALA A 34 2.39 2.92 1.74
CA ALA A 34 3.59 2.26 1.25
C ALA A 34 4.79 2.53 2.15
N VAL A 35 5.68 1.55 2.24
CA VAL A 35 7.01 1.72 2.82
C VAL A 35 8.02 2.01 1.71
N TRP A 36 8.88 3.00 1.90
CA TRP A 36 10.03 3.23 1.04
C TRP A 36 11.30 2.78 1.75
N VAL A 37 12.17 2.06 1.03
CA VAL A 37 13.47 1.65 1.54
C VAL A 37 14.55 1.96 0.52
N ASN A 38 15.50 2.79 0.91
CA ASN A 38 16.74 2.97 0.17
C ASN A 38 17.86 2.14 0.81
N LEU A 39 18.34 1.12 0.10
CA LEU A 39 19.47 0.29 0.53
C LEU A 39 20.82 0.81 0.02
N ASP A 40 20.82 1.75 -0.92
CA ASP A 40 22.02 2.36 -1.48
C ASP A 40 22.43 3.60 -0.66
N GLN A 41 23.47 3.44 0.14
CA GLN A 41 23.97 4.50 1.04
C GLN A 41 24.98 5.45 0.36
N SER A 42 25.22 5.27 -0.95
CA SER A 42 26.09 6.14 -1.75
C SER A 42 25.53 7.56 -1.91
N ALA A 43 26.32 8.47 -2.48
CA ALA A 43 25.88 9.82 -2.79
C ALA A 43 24.71 9.81 -3.79
N GLU A 44 24.79 8.95 -4.81
CA GLU A 44 23.76 8.75 -5.81
C GLU A 44 22.47 8.22 -5.17
N GLY A 45 22.59 7.28 -4.23
CA GLY A 45 21.43 6.79 -3.51
C GLY A 45 20.73 7.86 -2.70
N LYS A 46 21.47 8.78 -2.08
CA LYS A 46 20.90 9.95 -1.40
C LYS A 46 20.16 10.88 -2.36
N VAL A 47 20.68 11.08 -3.57
CA VAL A 47 20.01 11.88 -4.62
C VAL A 47 18.66 11.25 -5.00
N VAL A 48 18.60 9.93 -5.16
CA VAL A 48 17.34 9.23 -5.43
C VAL A 48 16.34 9.45 -4.29
N GLU A 49 16.77 9.26 -3.04
CA GLU A 49 15.92 9.47 -1.87
C GLU A 49 15.38 10.90 -1.79
N GLN A 50 16.24 11.91 -2.02
CA GLN A 50 15.85 13.32 -2.04
C GLN A 50 14.82 13.63 -3.14
N LYS A 51 14.98 13.07 -4.34
CA LYS A 51 14.01 13.25 -5.43
C LYS A 51 12.65 12.65 -5.07
N ILE A 52 12.62 11.48 -4.43
CA ILE A 52 11.37 10.91 -3.92
C ILE A 52 10.76 11.82 -2.85
N GLU A 53 11.53 12.33 -1.88
CA GLU A 53 11.02 13.28 -0.87
C GLU A 53 10.43 14.55 -1.50
N GLN A 54 11.08 15.10 -2.53
CA GLN A 54 10.61 16.27 -3.28
C GLN A 54 9.30 16.00 -4.02
N PHE A 55 9.17 14.86 -4.70
CA PHE A 55 7.94 14.52 -5.44
C PHE A 55 6.68 14.50 -4.57
N PHE A 56 6.80 14.16 -3.28
CA PHE A 56 5.67 14.17 -2.36
C PHE A 56 5.43 15.52 -1.69
N SER A 57 6.40 16.42 -1.73
CA SER A 57 6.28 17.77 -1.16
C SER A 57 5.64 18.75 -2.17
N ASP A 58 5.94 18.59 -3.46
CA ASP A 58 5.68 19.64 -4.46
C ASP A 58 4.42 19.41 -5.33
N GLU A 59 3.91 18.19 -5.44
CA GLU A 59 2.83 17.86 -6.38
C GLU A 59 1.77 16.93 -5.76
N ALA A 60 0.53 17.42 -5.60
CA ALA A 60 -0.49 16.77 -4.78
C ALA A 60 -1.22 15.57 -5.43
N THR A 61 -0.95 15.25 -6.70
CA THR A 61 -1.58 14.15 -7.47
C THR A 61 -0.65 13.63 -8.58
N THR A 62 0.59 13.26 -8.24
CA THR A 62 1.67 12.97 -9.21
C THR A 62 1.54 11.68 -10.01
N CYS A 63 0.88 10.66 -9.47
CA CYS A 63 0.96 9.31 -10.03
C CYS A 63 -0.39 8.86 -10.60
N ASN A 64 -0.91 9.58 -11.60
CA ASN A 64 -2.15 9.25 -12.33
C ASN A 64 -3.37 8.97 -11.43
N GLY A 65 -3.48 9.68 -10.30
CA GLY A 65 -4.58 9.52 -9.34
C GLY A 65 -4.48 8.29 -8.42
N ASN A 66 -3.45 7.45 -8.57
CA ASN A 66 -3.20 6.33 -7.64
C ASN A 66 -2.70 6.79 -6.28
N TRP A 67 -2.15 8.00 -6.21
CA TRP A 67 -1.71 8.65 -4.98
C TRP A 67 -2.47 9.95 -4.79
N ILE A 68 -3.19 10.06 -3.68
CA ILE A 68 -4.03 11.20 -3.35
C ILE A 68 -3.50 11.81 -2.05
N VAL A 69 -3.06 13.07 -2.10
CA VAL A 69 -2.57 13.77 -0.91
C VAL A 69 -3.64 13.79 0.19
N GLY A 70 -3.19 13.58 1.43
CA GLY A 70 -4.05 13.48 2.61
C GLY A 70 -4.73 12.12 2.77
N GLN A 71 -4.80 11.30 1.72
CA GLN A 71 -5.38 9.95 1.78
C GLN A 71 -4.31 8.86 1.67
N SER A 72 -3.24 9.10 0.93
CA SER A 72 -2.12 8.17 0.75
C SER A 72 -0.93 8.56 1.63
N ARG A 73 -0.12 7.57 2.05
CA ARG A 73 1.02 7.81 2.97
C ARG A 73 2.25 6.99 2.60
N LEU A 74 3.40 7.65 2.48
CA LEU A 74 4.68 7.02 2.23
C LEU A 74 5.55 7.07 3.48
N TYR A 75 5.94 5.90 3.98
CA TYR A 75 6.78 5.75 5.15
C TYR A 75 8.23 5.58 4.70
N MET A 76 8.95 6.70 4.61
CA MET A 76 10.37 6.72 4.27
C MET A 76 11.24 6.54 5.52
N LYS A 77 11.33 7.57 6.37
CA LYS A 77 12.19 7.57 7.58
C LYS A 77 11.61 6.77 8.75
N LYS A 78 10.28 6.68 8.86
CA LYS A 78 9.56 5.95 9.93
C LYS A 78 9.27 4.50 9.57
N ARG A 79 10.20 3.78 8.92
CA ARG A 79 9.95 2.37 8.59
C ARG A 79 9.69 1.54 9.87
N PRO A 80 8.79 0.54 9.82
CA PRO A 80 8.61 -0.39 10.94
C PRO A 80 9.93 -1.04 11.33
N LYS A 81 10.23 -1.13 12.64
CA LYS A 81 11.52 -1.65 13.14
C LYS A 81 11.83 -3.09 12.68
N ASN A 82 10.80 -3.86 12.34
CA ASN A 82 10.88 -5.24 11.85
C ASN A 82 11.08 -5.35 10.33
N ILE A 83 11.14 -4.23 9.59
CA ILE A 83 11.55 -4.16 8.18
C ILE A 83 13.00 -3.63 8.12
N ASP A 84 13.93 -4.47 8.58
CA ASP A 84 15.36 -4.19 8.53
C ASP A 84 15.97 -4.41 7.12
N ASN A 85 17.19 -3.93 6.91
CA ASN A 85 17.88 -4.03 5.61
C ASN A 85 18.13 -5.49 5.21
N GLU A 86 18.39 -6.38 6.17
CA GLU A 86 18.70 -7.78 5.89
C GLU A 86 17.48 -8.51 5.34
N LEU A 87 16.31 -8.31 5.97
CA LEU A 87 15.04 -8.83 5.50
C LEU A 87 14.74 -8.34 4.09
N VAL A 88 14.89 -7.04 3.84
CA VAL A 88 14.62 -6.46 2.52
C VAL A 88 15.58 -7.04 1.47
N GLN A 89 16.87 -7.15 1.76
CA GLN A 89 17.83 -7.78 0.83
C GLN A 89 17.49 -9.25 0.54
N LYS A 90 17.14 -10.04 1.57
CA LYS A 90 16.71 -11.44 1.37
C LYS A 90 15.51 -11.55 0.43
N VAL A 91 14.53 -10.65 0.56
CA VAL A 91 13.35 -10.65 -0.30
C VAL A 91 13.67 -10.21 -1.72
N PHE A 92 14.33 -9.06 -1.87
CA PHE A 92 14.42 -8.38 -3.16
C PHE A 92 15.65 -8.78 -3.99
N LEU A 93 16.76 -9.17 -3.36
CA LEU A 93 17.96 -9.65 -4.06
C LEU A 93 17.99 -11.18 -4.13
N LYS A 94 17.83 -11.84 -2.98
CA LYS A 94 17.98 -13.30 -2.88
C LYS A 94 16.70 -14.07 -3.26
N LYS A 95 15.58 -13.36 -3.45
CA LYS A 95 14.25 -13.93 -3.76
C LYS A 95 13.84 -15.01 -2.75
N ASP A 96 14.23 -14.84 -1.48
CA ASP A 96 13.92 -15.79 -0.42
C ASP A 96 12.43 -15.75 -0.05
N TRP A 97 11.75 -16.86 -0.31
CA TRP A 97 10.30 -16.96 -0.15
C TRP A 97 9.84 -16.91 1.32
N SER A 98 10.64 -17.47 2.23
CA SER A 98 10.34 -17.44 3.66
C SER A 98 10.37 -15.99 4.19
N SER A 99 11.41 -15.25 3.82
CA SER A 99 11.54 -13.82 4.09
C SER A 99 10.42 -13.02 3.43
N GLN A 100 10.02 -13.37 2.21
CA GLN A 100 8.93 -12.66 1.52
C GLN A 100 7.61 -12.83 2.26
N LYS A 101 7.29 -14.05 2.73
CA LYS A 101 6.12 -14.31 3.57
C LYS A 101 6.19 -13.54 4.89
N LYS A 102 7.36 -13.52 5.53
CA LYS A 102 7.57 -12.76 6.77
C LYS A 102 7.30 -11.26 6.52
N LEU A 103 7.86 -10.70 5.45
CA LEU A 103 7.65 -9.30 5.09
C LEU A 103 6.18 -8.99 4.77
N GLN A 104 5.48 -9.84 4.01
CA GLN A 104 4.05 -9.66 3.77
C GLN A 104 3.24 -9.66 5.07
N LYS A 105 3.56 -10.55 6.01
CA LYS A 105 2.90 -10.58 7.32
C LYS A 105 3.17 -9.31 8.13
N ILE A 106 4.40 -8.79 8.09
CA ILE A 106 4.75 -7.54 8.77
C ILE A 106 3.96 -6.37 8.18
N LEU A 107 3.97 -6.21 6.85
CA LEU A 107 3.26 -5.13 6.16
C LEU A 107 1.76 -5.18 6.44
N LYS A 108 1.13 -6.36 6.32
CA LYS A 108 -0.31 -6.55 6.54
C LYS A 108 -0.76 -6.24 7.97
N ASN A 109 0.07 -6.51 8.97
CA ASN A 109 -0.31 -6.39 10.39
C ASN A 109 0.26 -5.15 11.08
N TYR A 110 0.97 -4.28 10.34
CA TYR A 110 1.48 -3.04 10.91
C TYR A 110 0.32 -2.12 11.29
N LYS A 111 0.41 -1.49 12.46
CA LYS A 111 -0.56 -0.52 12.93
C LYS A 111 0.13 0.65 13.63
N ASP A 112 -0.40 1.85 13.43
CA ASP A 112 -0.05 3.05 14.19
C ASP A 112 -1.24 4.03 14.22
N GLU A 113 -1.01 5.26 14.67
CA GLU A 113 -2.03 6.31 14.76
C GLU A 113 -2.68 6.69 13.41
N PHE A 114 -2.07 6.32 12.27
CA PHE A 114 -2.56 6.64 10.93
C PHE A 114 -2.91 5.40 10.09
N ILE A 115 -2.41 4.23 10.47
CA ILE A 115 -2.59 2.97 9.74
C ILE A 115 -3.28 1.96 10.66
N GLU A 116 -4.52 1.62 10.36
CA GLU A 116 -5.29 0.62 11.12
C GLU A 116 -5.26 -0.78 10.50
N GLU A 117 -5.04 -0.84 9.19
CA GLU A 117 -5.24 -2.03 8.37
C GLU A 117 -3.96 -2.53 7.66
N GLY A 118 -2.81 -2.00 8.05
CA GLY A 118 -1.52 -2.33 7.45
C GLY A 118 -1.17 -1.54 6.20
N PHE A 119 0.02 -1.82 5.69
CA PHE A 119 0.52 -1.27 4.43
C PHE A 119 -0.03 -2.04 3.23
N ASP A 120 -0.17 -1.34 2.11
CA ASP A 120 -0.52 -1.90 0.81
C ASP A 120 0.70 -2.43 0.05
N GLY A 121 1.90 -1.97 0.41
CA GLY A 121 3.13 -2.48 -0.19
C GLY A 121 4.41 -1.81 0.29
N ILE A 122 5.48 -2.14 -0.41
CA ILE A 122 6.83 -1.63 -0.17
C ILE A 122 7.53 -1.38 -1.51
N ILE A 123 8.27 -0.29 -1.60
CA ILE A 123 9.12 0.09 -2.71
C ILE A 123 10.56 0.13 -2.19
N VAL A 124 11.48 -0.45 -2.95
CA VAL A 124 12.88 -0.60 -2.58
C VAL A 124 13.73 -0.05 -3.71
N TYR A 125 14.65 0.85 -3.38
CA TYR A 125 15.74 1.22 -4.25
C TYR A 125 17.04 0.61 -3.73
N LEU A 126 17.84 0.06 -4.64
CA LEU A 126 19.16 -0.47 -4.34
C LEU A 126 20.07 -0.43 -5.56
N ARG A 127 21.37 -0.56 -5.31
CA ARG A 127 22.37 -0.80 -6.35
C ARG A 127 23.04 -2.14 -6.09
N HIS A 128 23.12 -2.99 -7.11
CA HIS A 128 23.74 -4.31 -7.03
C HIS A 128 24.48 -4.59 -8.33
N ASP A 129 25.75 -5.02 -8.23
CA ASP A 129 26.63 -5.28 -9.39
C ASP A 129 26.70 -4.13 -10.41
N GLY A 130 26.75 -2.89 -9.92
CA GLY A 130 26.78 -1.69 -10.77
C GLY A 130 25.41 -1.24 -11.31
N GLU A 131 24.39 -2.10 -11.27
CA GLU A 131 23.04 -1.77 -11.72
C GLU A 131 22.21 -1.14 -10.61
N ALA A 132 21.63 0.03 -10.89
CA ALA A 132 20.65 0.67 -10.02
C ALA A 132 19.26 0.12 -10.32
N LYS A 133 18.53 -0.30 -9.29
CA LYS A 133 17.20 -0.91 -9.44
C LYS A 133 16.22 -0.30 -8.47
N MET A 134 15.01 -0.05 -8.97
CA MET A 134 13.84 0.21 -8.14
C MET A 134 12.86 -0.96 -8.29
N MET A 135 12.37 -1.44 -7.16
CA MET A 135 11.52 -2.62 -7.10
C MET A 135 10.32 -2.36 -6.19
N GLY A 136 9.23 -3.07 -6.44
CA GLY A 136 8.01 -2.93 -5.67
C GLY A 136 7.35 -4.27 -5.41
N MET A 137 6.76 -4.40 -4.23
CA MET A 137 5.93 -5.53 -3.85
C MET A 137 4.62 -5.03 -3.25
N THR A 138 3.50 -5.51 -3.79
CA THR A 138 2.16 -5.29 -3.23
C THR A 138 1.83 -6.41 -2.24
N VAL A 139 1.26 -6.06 -1.09
CA VAL A 139 0.78 -7.04 -0.10
C VAL A 139 -0.28 -7.96 -0.74
N GLY A 140 -0.22 -9.26 -0.41
CA GLY A 140 -1.10 -10.27 -0.99
C GLY A 140 -0.71 -10.74 -2.40
N LYS A 141 0.23 -10.06 -3.07
CA LYS A 141 0.79 -10.51 -4.36
C LYS A 141 2.14 -11.19 -4.15
N LYS A 142 2.40 -12.24 -4.92
CA LYS A 142 3.69 -12.96 -4.89
C LYS A 142 4.77 -12.30 -5.76
N ARG A 143 4.37 -11.58 -6.79
CA ARG A 143 5.29 -10.99 -7.77
C ARG A 143 5.95 -9.73 -7.21
N ILE A 144 7.26 -9.64 -7.39
CA ILE A 144 8.03 -8.40 -7.24
C ILE A 144 8.21 -7.81 -8.63
N THR A 145 7.85 -6.54 -8.79
CA THR A 145 8.11 -5.77 -10.00
C THR A 145 9.46 -5.09 -9.86
N SER A 146 10.26 -5.06 -10.92
CA SER A 146 11.62 -4.51 -10.91
C SER A 146 11.86 -3.69 -12.17
N TYR A 147 12.48 -2.53 -12.01
CA TYR A 147 12.94 -1.66 -13.08
C TYR A 147 14.41 -1.31 -12.84
N THR A 148 15.22 -1.42 -13.89
CA THR A 148 16.59 -0.91 -13.88
C THR A 148 16.56 0.58 -14.19
N LEU A 149 17.22 1.38 -13.36
CA LEU A 149 17.35 2.81 -13.57
C LEU A 149 18.63 3.08 -14.38
N ALA A 150 18.49 3.72 -15.53
CA ALA A 150 19.63 4.25 -16.26
C ALA A 150 20.06 5.58 -15.59
N LEU A 151 20.81 5.47 -14.51
CA LEU A 151 21.39 6.63 -13.83
C LEU A 151 22.64 7.04 -14.61
N SER A 152 22.48 7.80 -15.70
CA SER A 152 23.63 8.41 -16.38
C SER A 152 24.27 9.45 -15.44
N SER A 153 25.59 9.62 -15.56
CA SER A 153 26.40 10.47 -14.70
C SER A 153 26.13 11.96 -14.87
N GLU A 154 25.38 12.38 -15.88
CA GLU A 154 25.08 13.80 -16.10
C GLU A 154 23.85 14.22 -15.31
N HIS A 155 22.71 13.54 -15.44
CA HIS A 155 21.55 13.72 -14.55
C HIS A 155 20.71 12.44 -14.68
N PRO A 156 20.38 11.71 -13.60
CA PRO A 156 19.30 10.74 -13.69
C PRO A 156 18.05 11.54 -13.99
N GLU A 157 17.57 11.52 -15.25
CA GLU A 157 16.44 12.33 -15.69
C GLU A 157 15.34 12.25 -14.64
N ASP A 158 15.03 13.37 -14.00
CA ASP A 158 14.12 13.45 -12.85
C ASP A 158 12.78 12.77 -13.16
N GLY A 159 12.36 12.84 -14.43
CA GLY A 159 11.21 12.14 -14.97
C GLY A 159 11.30 10.61 -14.86
N MET A 160 12.46 9.99 -15.06
CA MET A 160 12.63 8.53 -14.99
C MET A 160 12.42 8.00 -13.57
N ILE A 161 13.05 8.63 -12.56
CA ILE A 161 12.89 8.21 -11.16
C ILE A 161 11.43 8.34 -10.75
N LYS A 162 10.78 9.46 -11.07
CA LYS A 162 9.36 9.71 -10.81
C LYS A 162 8.47 8.66 -11.48
N ASN A 163 8.66 8.43 -12.77
CA ASN A 163 7.83 7.53 -13.56
C ASN A 163 7.94 6.08 -13.06
N VAL A 164 9.16 5.61 -12.79
CA VAL A 164 9.39 4.27 -12.24
C VAL A 164 8.78 4.15 -10.85
N PHE A 165 8.99 5.14 -9.99
CA PHE A 165 8.40 5.16 -8.66
C PHE A 165 6.87 5.10 -8.71
N CYS A 166 6.24 5.95 -9.53
CA CYS A 166 4.78 5.96 -9.73
C CYS A 166 4.26 4.62 -10.28
N GLY A 167 5.00 3.96 -11.18
CA GLY A 167 4.64 2.63 -11.69
C GLY A 167 4.78 1.50 -10.67
N LEU A 168 5.56 1.72 -9.60
CA LEU A 168 5.77 0.76 -8.51
C LEU A 168 4.87 1.01 -7.30
N LEU A 169 4.12 2.11 -7.27
CA LEU A 169 3.16 2.37 -6.20
C LEU A 169 2.18 1.21 -6.07
N PRO A 170 2.02 0.64 -4.86
CA PRO A 170 1.10 -0.46 -4.68
C PRO A 170 -0.33 0.06 -4.87
N PRO A 171 -1.20 -0.70 -5.58
CA PRO A 171 -2.62 -0.42 -5.52
C PRO A 171 -3.11 -0.66 -4.09
N LYS A 172 -4.22 -0.02 -3.73
CA LYS A 172 -4.91 -0.30 -2.48
C LYS A 172 -5.43 -1.75 -2.48
N THR A 173 -5.08 -2.52 -1.45
CA THR A 173 -5.42 -3.95 -1.34
C THR A 173 -6.32 -4.29 -0.17
N ARG A 174 -6.60 -3.31 0.68
CA ARG A 174 -7.43 -3.45 1.88
C ARG A 174 -8.89 -3.20 1.53
N ALA A 175 -9.78 -3.92 2.21
CA ALA A 175 -11.22 -3.82 1.98
C ALA A 175 -11.71 -2.40 2.33
N PRO A 176 -12.75 -1.88 1.64
CA PRO A 176 -13.47 -0.69 2.08
C PRO A 176 -14.22 -0.92 3.40
#